data_AF-A0A1Y2CZC4-F1
#
_entry.id   AF-A0A1Y2CZC4-F1
#
_cell.length_a   1.000
_cell.length_b   1.000
_cell.length_c   1.000
_cell.angle_alpha   90.00
_cell.angle_beta   90.00
_cell.angle_gamma   90.00
#
_symmetry.space_group_name_H-M   'P 1'
#
loop_
_entity.id
_entity.type
_entity.pdbx_description
1 polymer ?
#
loop_
_entity_poly.entity_id
_entity_poly.type
_entity_poly.pdbx_seq_one_letter_code
_entity_poly.pdbx_strand_id
1 'polypeptide(L)'
;MTHIEVPESLRDEIKASHGAKQLPQEIQSQLFEAAVRAKSKSYSPYSKFPVGAAVLTESGEVFLGCNVENASYGGAICAERTAFVKAVSEGQQKFLAVGVVTNLKSFASPCGFCRQFMVEFGKDLQVYLFQEDGSVQFYVLRELLPHSFGPEDLEQFNAQA
;
A
#
# COMPACT_ATOMS: atom_id res chain seq x y z
N MET A 1 11.57 -6.88 14.11
CA MET A 1 11.97 -6.16 12.89
C MET A 1 10.74 -5.48 12.33
N THR A 2 10.78 -4.16 12.16
CA THR A 2 9.64 -3.31 11.76
C THR A 2 9.50 -3.21 10.24
N HIS A 3 10.51 -3.64 9.50
CA HIS A 3 10.58 -3.72 8.06
C HIS A 3 11.33 -5.00 7.63
N ILE A 4 11.21 -5.35 6.36
CA ILE A 4 11.97 -6.42 5.70
C ILE A 4 12.71 -5.78 4.54
N GLU A 5 13.95 -6.18 4.29
CA GLU A 5 14.67 -5.78 3.08
C GLU A 5 14.49 -6.84 2.00
N VAL A 6 14.19 -6.38 0.77
CA VAL A 6 14.23 -7.25 -0.40
C VAL A 6 15.68 -7.63 -0.73
N PRO A 7 15.94 -8.83 -1.29
CA PRO A 7 17.26 -9.24 -1.72
C PRO A 7 17.92 -8.23 -2.66
N GLU A 8 19.19 -7.93 -2.41
CA GLU A 8 19.95 -6.95 -3.20
C GLU A 8 20.01 -7.32 -4.69
N SER A 9 20.00 -8.61 -5.01
CA SER A 9 19.94 -9.16 -6.37
C SER A 9 18.69 -8.77 -7.17
N LEU A 10 17.61 -8.36 -6.50
CA LEU A 10 16.34 -8.00 -7.16
C LEU A 10 16.13 -6.48 -7.25
N ARG A 11 17.05 -5.66 -6.71
CA ARG A 11 16.88 -4.18 -6.68
C ARG A 11 16.81 -3.56 -8.09
N ASP A 12 17.59 -4.08 -9.04
CA ASP A 12 17.58 -3.55 -10.41
C ASP A 12 16.27 -3.90 -11.15
N GLU A 13 15.74 -5.10 -10.91
CA GLU A 13 14.43 -5.52 -11.45
C GLU A 13 13.29 -4.69 -10.86
N ILE A 14 13.36 -4.39 -9.55
CA ILE A 14 12.41 -3.52 -8.84
C ILE A 14 12.40 -2.11 -9.44
N LYS A 15 13.57 -1.51 -9.65
CA LYS A 15 13.68 -0.18 -10.31
C LYS A 15 13.13 -0.20 -11.73
N ALA A 16 13.22 -1.33 -12.42
CA ALA A 16 12.69 -1.51 -13.76
C ALA A 16 11.19 -1.83 -13.79
N SER A 17 10.54 -2.04 -12.65
CA SER A 17 9.11 -2.34 -12.51
C SER A 17 8.39 -1.13 -11.92
N HIS A 18 7.90 -0.25 -12.80
CA HIS A 18 7.14 0.94 -12.44
C HIS A 18 5.84 1.01 -13.27
N GLY A 19 4.80 1.64 -12.73
CA GLY A 19 3.51 1.76 -13.40
C GLY A 19 2.93 0.39 -13.75
N ALA A 20 2.61 0.15 -15.03
CA ALA A 20 1.92 -1.06 -15.48
C ALA A 20 2.80 -2.34 -15.52
N LYS A 21 4.12 -2.23 -15.33
CA LYS A 21 5.03 -3.39 -15.34
C LYS A 21 5.13 -4.00 -13.94
N GLN A 22 4.50 -5.16 -13.76
CA GLN A 22 4.45 -5.84 -12.47
C GLN A 22 5.85 -6.17 -11.91
N LEU A 23 5.94 -6.22 -10.57
CA LEU A 23 7.08 -6.72 -9.83
C LEU A 23 7.35 -8.22 -10.11
N PRO A 24 8.59 -8.69 -9.94
CA PRO A 24 8.92 -10.11 -9.97
C PRO A 24 8.08 -10.91 -8.96
N GLN A 25 7.74 -12.16 -9.31
CA GLN A 25 6.88 -13.01 -8.48
C GLN A 25 7.42 -13.18 -7.04
N GLU A 26 8.74 -13.26 -6.88
CA GLU A 26 9.38 -13.38 -5.57
C GLU A 26 9.10 -12.16 -4.67
N ILE A 27 9.12 -10.96 -5.22
CA ILE A 27 8.79 -9.72 -4.50
C ILE A 27 7.30 -9.65 -4.17
N GLN A 28 6.43 -10.10 -5.09
CA GLN A 28 4.99 -10.20 -4.83
C GLN A 28 4.71 -11.14 -3.64
N SER A 29 5.40 -12.29 -3.57
CA SER A 29 5.30 -13.22 -2.44
C SER A 29 5.78 -12.60 -1.14
N GLN A 30 6.89 -11.85 -1.14
CA GLN A 30 7.36 -11.15 0.05
C GLN A 30 6.37 -10.09 0.55
N LEU A 31 5.75 -9.33 -0.37
CA LEU A 31 4.68 -8.38 -0.04
C LEU A 31 3.46 -9.09 0.56
N PHE A 32 3.04 -10.21 -0.03
CA PHE A 32 1.94 -11.01 0.49
C PHE A 32 2.20 -11.51 1.91
N GLU A 33 3.36 -12.15 2.14
CA GLU A 33 3.73 -12.67 3.47
C GLU A 33 3.87 -11.55 4.51
N ALA A 34 4.41 -10.40 4.12
CA ALA A 34 4.48 -9.22 4.97
C ALA A 34 3.08 -8.70 5.33
N ALA A 35 2.17 -8.59 4.35
CA ALA A 35 0.80 -8.15 4.58
C ALA A 35 0.02 -9.14 5.46
N VAL A 36 0.20 -10.46 5.27
CA VAL A 36 -0.41 -11.51 6.13
C VAL A 36 0.09 -11.40 7.57
N ARG A 37 1.40 -11.22 7.76
CA ARG A 37 1.97 -10.97 9.11
C ARG A 37 1.39 -9.72 9.74
N ALA A 38 1.24 -8.64 8.98
CA ALA A 38 0.64 -7.40 9.46
C ALA A 38 -0.83 -7.60 9.86
N LYS A 39 -1.63 -8.29 9.05
CA LYS A 39 -3.04 -8.60 9.31
C LYS A 39 -3.25 -9.25 10.69
N SER A 40 -2.34 -10.14 11.10
CA SER A 40 -2.39 -10.81 12.41
C SER A 40 -2.30 -9.87 13.62
N LYS A 41 -1.89 -8.61 13.39
CA LYS A 41 -1.77 -7.56 14.42
C LYS A 41 -2.91 -6.55 14.40
N SER A 42 -3.91 -6.74 13.53
CA SER A 42 -5.08 -5.88 13.43
C SER A 42 -5.74 -5.65 14.80
N TYR A 43 -6.00 -4.39 15.13
CA TYR A 43 -6.88 -4.03 16.22
C TYR A 43 -8.25 -3.67 15.64
N SER A 44 -9.10 -4.67 15.49
CA SER A 44 -10.42 -4.51 14.88
C SER A 44 -11.55 -5.13 15.72
N PRO A 45 -11.73 -4.73 17.00
CA PRO A 45 -12.72 -5.34 17.89
C PRO A 45 -14.17 -5.03 17.49
N TYR A 46 -14.40 -3.96 16.73
CA TYR A 46 -15.74 -3.50 16.37
C TYR A 46 -16.23 -4.20 15.09
N SER A 47 -15.48 -4.08 13.98
CA SER A 47 -15.87 -4.75 12.72
C SER A 47 -15.57 -6.23 12.70
N LYS A 48 -14.58 -6.68 13.49
CA LYS A 48 -14.00 -8.03 13.40
C LYS A 48 -13.45 -8.33 12.00
N PHE A 49 -13.03 -7.28 11.29
CA PHE A 49 -12.53 -7.34 9.92
C PHE A 49 -11.03 -6.99 9.87
N PRO A 50 -10.13 -7.98 9.98
CA PRO A 50 -8.70 -7.73 9.94
C PRO A 50 -8.21 -7.50 8.52
N VAL A 51 -7.43 -6.44 8.34
CA VAL A 51 -6.77 -6.04 7.09
C VAL A 51 -5.28 -5.88 7.38
N GLY A 52 -4.45 -6.43 6.49
CA GLY A 52 -3.01 -6.21 6.50
C GLY A 52 -2.55 -5.56 5.20
N ALA A 53 -1.53 -4.73 5.30
CA ALA A 53 -0.87 -4.13 4.17
C ALA A 53 0.66 -4.15 4.34
N ALA A 54 1.37 -4.18 3.23
CA ALA A 54 2.82 -4.04 3.17
C ALA A 54 3.19 -3.10 2.02
N VAL A 55 3.97 -2.06 2.28
CA VAL A 55 4.41 -1.10 1.26
C VAL A 55 5.89 -1.28 0.96
N LEU A 56 6.23 -1.41 -0.33
CA LEU A 56 7.59 -1.47 -0.86
C LEU A 56 8.05 -0.07 -1.26
N THR A 57 9.18 0.34 -0.72
CA THR A 57 9.87 1.59 -1.05
C THR A 57 10.79 1.42 -2.27
N GLU A 58 11.23 2.54 -2.86
CA GLU A 58 12.26 2.52 -3.91
C GLU A 58 13.63 2.00 -3.43
N SER A 59 13.94 2.08 -2.13
CA SER A 59 15.18 1.54 -1.55
C SER A 59 15.14 0.01 -1.41
N GLY A 60 13.97 -0.60 -1.58
CA GLY A 60 13.77 -2.04 -1.39
C GLY A 60 13.35 -2.43 0.02
N GLU A 61 13.04 -1.47 0.88
CA GLU A 61 12.50 -1.74 2.22
C GLU A 61 10.98 -1.92 2.18
N VAL A 62 10.47 -2.87 2.97
CA VAL A 62 9.06 -3.22 3.08
C VAL A 62 8.52 -2.89 4.48
N PHE A 63 7.54 -2.00 4.55
CA PHE A 63 6.91 -1.57 5.80
C PHE A 63 5.52 -2.16 5.96
N LEU A 64 5.23 -2.69 7.14
CA LEU A 64 3.98 -3.40 7.44
C LEU A 64 2.99 -2.50 8.18
N GLY A 65 1.70 -2.64 7.86
CA GLY A 65 0.59 -1.96 8.51
C GLY A 65 -0.66 -2.83 8.63
N CYS A 66 -1.47 -2.57 9.65
CA CYS A 66 -2.78 -3.19 9.84
C CYS A 66 -3.82 -2.12 10.19
N ASN A 67 -5.10 -2.46 10.05
CA ASN A 67 -6.14 -1.53 10.49
C ASN A 67 -6.19 -1.45 12.02
N VAL A 68 -6.41 -0.24 12.51
CA VAL A 68 -6.60 0.05 13.94
C VAL A 68 -7.89 0.84 14.07
N GLU A 69 -8.87 0.21 14.69
CA GLU A 69 -10.17 0.81 14.94
C GLU A 69 -10.18 1.64 16.23
N ASN A 70 -11.21 2.46 16.36
CA ASN A 70 -11.42 3.32 17.51
C ASN A 70 -12.91 3.37 17.84
N ALA A 71 -13.27 3.56 19.11
CA ALA A 71 -14.67 3.73 19.54
C ALA A 71 -15.35 4.90 18.80
N SER A 72 -14.62 5.98 18.56
CA SER A 72 -15.01 7.02 17.61
C SER A 72 -14.55 6.61 16.21
N TYR A 73 -15.46 6.09 15.39
CA TYR A 73 -15.12 5.43 14.12
C TYR A 73 -14.33 6.34 13.15
N GLY A 74 -14.51 7.66 13.22
CA GLY A 74 -13.73 8.61 12.43
C GLY A 74 -12.23 8.62 12.75
N GLY A 75 -11.83 8.10 13.92
CA GLY A 75 -10.44 7.94 14.33
C GLY A 75 -9.80 6.62 13.86
N ALA A 76 -10.52 5.76 13.13
CA ALA A 76 -9.96 4.52 12.62
C ALA A 76 -8.97 4.78 11.46
N ILE A 77 -7.88 4.01 11.44
CA ILE A 77 -6.88 4.04 10.36
C ILE A 77 -6.85 2.69 9.64
N CYS A 78 -6.81 2.74 8.32
CA CYS A 78 -6.76 1.55 7.47
C CYS A 78 -5.33 1.01 7.38
N ALA A 79 -5.18 -0.27 7.03
CA ALA A 79 -3.88 -0.94 6.98
C ALA A 79 -2.88 -0.27 6.05
N GLU A 80 -3.34 0.17 4.87
CA GLU A 80 -2.54 0.86 3.86
C GLU A 80 -1.97 2.15 4.45
N ARG A 81 -2.84 3.01 5.01
CA ARG A 81 -2.41 4.27 5.65
C ARG A 81 -1.45 4.01 6.82
N THR A 82 -1.67 2.99 7.64
CA THR A 82 -0.73 2.60 8.70
C THR A 82 0.65 2.25 8.15
N ALA A 83 0.73 1.46 7.06
CA ALA A 83 1.99 1.06 6.45
C ALA A 83 2.76 2.26 5.89
N PHE A 84 2.08 3.16 5.17
CA PHE A 84 2.70 4.35 4.62
C PHE A 84 3.12 5.35 5.70
N VAL A 85 2.26 5.66 6.68
CA VAL A 85 2.60 6.59 7.77
C VAL A 85 3.85 6.11 8.51
N LYS A 86 3.96 4.80 8.73
CA LYS A 86 5.15 4.20 9.33
C LYS A 86 6.39 4.44 8.48
N ALA A 87 6.34 4.10 7.19
CA ALA A 87 7.47 4.29 6.29
C ALA A 87 7.90 5.75 6.20
N VAL A 88 6.94 6.68 6.09
CA VAL A 88 7.19 8.13 6.09
C VAL A 88 7.85 8.58 7.39
N SER A 89 7.37 8.10 8.54
CA SER A 89 7.98 8.43 9.83
C SER A 89 9.40 7.88 10.00
N GLU A 90 9.76 6.85 9.23
CA GLU A 90 11.11 6.26 9.16
C GLU A 90 11.96 6.86 8.00
N GLY A 91 11.50 7.95 7.38
CA GLY A 91 12.27 8.74 6.39
C GLY A 91 12.02 8.39 4.93
N GLN A 92 11.06 7.50 4.63
CA GLN A 92 10.77 7.05 3.27
C GLN A 92 9.72 7.93 2.60
N GLN A 93 9.97 8.37 1.37
CA GLN A 93 9.05 9.25 0.63
C GLN A 93 8.72 8.75 -0.77
N LYS A 94 9.37 7.67 -1.22
CA LYS A 94 9.19 7.10 -2.55
C LYS A 94 8.81 5.64 -2.46
N PHE A 95 7.71 5.29 -3.12
CA PHE A 95 7.07 4.00 -3.00
C PHE A 95 6.80 3.41 -4.37
N LEU A 96 6.98 2.10 -4.49
CA LEU A 96 6.78 1.38 -5.74
C LEU A 96 5.47 0.60 -5.74
N ALA A 97 5.17 -0.06 -4.62
CA ALA A 97 4.01 -0.93 -4.54
C ALA A 97 3.44 -1.04 -3.13
N VAL A 98 2.17 -1.43 -3.04
CA VAL A 98 1.53 -1.89 -1.82
C VAL A 98 0.81 -3.21 -2.05
N GLY A 99 0.99 -4.16 -1.14
CA GLY A 99 0.20 -5.38 -1.03
C GLY A 99 -0.87 -5.25 0.04
N VAL A 100 -2.09 -5.69 -0.23
CA VAL A 100 -3.23 -5.66 0.71
C VAL A 100 -3.86 -7.04 0.80
N VAL A 101 -4.18 -7.49 2.02
CA VAL A 101 -4.82 -8.80 2.27
C VAL A 101 -5.88 -8.70 3.36
N THR A 102 -6.97 -9.45 3.21
CA THR A 102 -8.07 -9.56 4.19
C THR A 102 -8.46 -11.02 4.40
N ASN A 103 -9.57 -11.27 5.10
CA ASN A 103 -10.21 -12.59 5.21
C ASN A 103 -11.41 -12.75 4.25
N LEU A 104 -11.66 -11.78 3.35
CA LEU A 104 -12.70 -11.94 2.33
C LEU A 104 -12.33 -13.02 1.32
N LYS A 105 -13.33 -13.74 0.83
CA LYS A 105 -13.21 -14.65 -0.31
C LYS A 105 -13.15 -13.92 -1.66
N SER A 106 -13.27 -12.59 -1.63
CA SER A 106 -13.15 -11.72 -2.79
C SER A 106 -12.03 -10.70 -2.55
N PHE A 107 -11.50 -10.12 -3.63
CA PHE A 107 -10.48 -9.08 -3.53
C PHE A 107 -11.07 -7.83 -2.85
N ALA A 108 -10.40 -7.37 -1.80
CA ALA A 108 -10.75 -6.15 -1.09
C ALA A 108 -9.96 -4.97 -1.65
N SER A 109 -10.63 -4.05 -2.33
CA SER A 109 -9.99 -2.86 -2.88
C SER A 109 -9.75 -1.80 -1.80
N PRO A 110 -8.65 -1.04 -1.85
CA PRO A 110 -8.41 0.09 -0.96
C PRO A 110 -9.58 1.08 -0.98
N CYS A 111 -9.94 1.61 0.20
CA CYS A 111 -11.01 2.61 0.29
C CYS A 111 -10.58 3.95 -0.35
N GLY A 112 -11.55 4.83 -0.65
CA GLY A 112 -11.27 6.11 -1.31
C GLY A 112 -10.22 6.97 -0.58
N PHE A 113 -10.22 6.95 0.76
CA PHE A 113 -9.23 7.70 1.54
C PHE A 113 -7.82 7.09 1.40
N CYS A 114 -7.68 5.76 1.43
CA CYS A 114 -6.39 5.12 1.16
C CYS A 114 -5.89 5.44 -0.25
N ARG A 115 -6.78 5.40 -1.26
CA ARG A 115 -6.41 5.75 -2.64
C ARG A 115 -5.90 7.18 -2.73
N GLN A 116 -6.63 8.14 -2.16
CA GLN A 116 -6.21 9.55 -2.14
C GLN A 116 -4.92 9.77 -1.35
N PHE A 117 -4.74 9.06 -0.23
CA PHE A 117 -3.51 9.12 0.55
C PHE A 117 -2.30 8.61 -0.23
N MET A 118 -2.47 7.54 -1.02
CA MET A 118 -1.39 7.01 -1.86
C MET A 118 -1.07 7.92 -3.05
N VAL A 119 -2.04 8.67 -3.58
CA VAL A 119 -1.84 9.58 -4.73
C VAL A 119 -0.79 10.65 -4.40
N GLU A 120 -0.71 11.09 -3.15
CA GLU A 120 0.33 12.01 -2.65
C GLU A 120 1.75 11.56 -3.01
N PHE A 121 1.99 10.24 -3.08
CA PHE A 121 3.29 9.66 -3.34
C PHE A 121 3.49 9.19 -4.79
N GLY A 122 2.51 9.40 -5.66
CA GLY A 122 2.59 9.07 -7.08
C GLY A 122 1.43 8.21 -7.58
N LYS A 123 0.91 8.60 -8.75
CA LYS A 123 -0.23 7.94 -9.42
C LYS A 123 0.14 6.60 -10.09
N ASP A 124 1.43 6.31 -10.20
CA ASP A 124 1.99 5.11 -10.83
C ASP A 124 2.29 3.98 -9.83
N LEU A 125 1.94 4.19 -8.56
CA LEU A 125 2.08 3.20 -7.50
C LEU A 125 1.29 1.92 -7.82
N GLN A 126 1.94 0.78 -7.66
CA GLN A 126 1.34 -0.52 -7.93
C GLN A 126 0.55 -1.02 -6.72
N VAL A 127 -0.66 -1.53 -6.97
CA VAL A 127 -1.56 -2.03 -5.93
C VAL A 127 -1.85 -3.50 -6.18
N TYR A 128 -1.41 -4.34 -5.25
CA TYR A 128 -1.63 -5.78 -5.25
C TYR A 128 -2.68 -6.15 -4.21
N LEU A 129 -3.78 -6.75 -4.67
CA LEU A 129 -4.84 -7.27 -3.81
C LEU A 129 -4.69 -8.78 -3.74
N PHE A 130 -4.33 -9.29 -2.57
CA PHE A 130 -4.09 -10.71 -2.36
C PHE A 130 -5.28 -11.39 -1.68
N GLN A 131 -5.50 -12.66 -2.01
CA GLN A 131 -6.32 -13.58 -1.22
C GLN A 131 -5.42 -14.59 -0.48
N GLU A 132 -6.01 -15.27 0.51
CA GLU A 132 -5.27 -16.25 1.32
C GLU A 132 -4.83 -17.49 0.54
N ASP A 133 -5.47 -17.79 -0.59
CA ASP A 133 -5.10 -18.89 -1.49
C ASP A 133 -3.93 -18.56 -2.43
N GLY A 134 -3.38 -17.34 -2.33
CA GLY A 134 -2.29 -16.84 -3.16
C GLY A 134 -2.75 -16.20 -4.48
N SER A 135 -4.05 -16.17 -4.77
CA SER A 135 -4.55 -15.42 -5.93
C SER A 135 -4.35 -13.91 -5.74
N VAL A 136 -4.10 -13.21 -6.85
CA VAL A 136 -3.74 -11.79 -6.84
C VAL A 136 -4.45 -11.02 -7.95
N GLN A 137 -4.92 -9.82 -7.62
CA GLN A 137 -5.29 -8.80 -8.59
C GLN A 137 -4.30 -7.64 -8.53
N PHE A 138 -3.95 -7.12 -9.70
CA PHE A 138 -3.01 -6.04 -9.87
C PHE A 138 -3.70 -4.83 -10.49
N TYR A 139 -3.38 -3.65 -9.97
CA TYR A 139 -3.80 -2.36 -10.50
C TYR A 139 -2.66 -1.36 -10.41
N VAL A 140 -2.72 -0.34 -11.27
CA VAL A 140 -1.98 0.91 -11.03
C VAL A 140 -2.91 1.90 -10.33
N LEU A 141 -2.39 2.70 -9.39
CA LEU A 141 -3.22 3.58 -8.56
C LEU A 141 -4.12 4.52 -9.36
N ARG A 142 -3.63 5.08 -10.48
CA ARG A 142 -4.42 5.90 -11.42
C ARG A 142 -5.67 5.21 -11.99
N GLU A 143 -5.71 3.88 -12.02
CA GLU A 143 -6.87 3.10 -12.46
C GLU A 143 -7.91 2.97 -11.33
N LEU A 144 -7.45 2.97 -10.07
CA LEU A 144 -8.32 2.93 -8.90
C LEU A 144 -8.88 4.30 -8.53
N LEU A 145 -8.18 5.38 -8.88
CA LEU A 145 -8.65 6.75 -8.64
C LEU A 145 -8.37 7.65 -9.87
N PRO A 146 -9.14 7.46 -10.96
CA PRO A 146 -9.00 8.26 -12.16
C PRO A 146 -9.34 9.73 -11.87
N HIS A 147 -8.63 10.64 -12.54
CA HIS A 147 -8.80 12.10 -12.37
C HIS A 147 -8.67 12.55 -10.91
N SER A 148 -7.79 11.89 -10.16
CA SER A 148 -7.49 12.23 -8.76
C SER A 148 -6.94 13.65 -8.63
N PHE A 149 -7.46 14.35 -7.63
CA PHE A 149 -6.84 15.58 -7.12
C PHE A 149 -5.46 15.26 -6.53
N GLY A 150 -4.48 16.14 -6.72
CA GLY A 150 -3.13 15.96 -6.22
C GLY A 150 -2.31 17.25 -6.16
N PRO A 151 -1.01 17.15 -5.84
CA PRO A 151 -0.10 18.30 -5.79
C PRO A 151 -0.12 19.16 -7.07
N GLU A 152 -0.29 18.55 -8.24
CA GLU A 152 -0.32 19.27 -9.52
C GLU A 152 -1.50 20.24 -9.65
N ASP A 153 -2.65 19.96 -9.00
CA ASP A 153 -3.82 20.85 -9.03
C ASP A 153 -3.54 22.10 -8.19
N LEU A 154 -2.83 21.96 -7.08
CA LEU A 154 -2.41 23.07 -6.23
C LEU A 154 -1.35 23.92 -6.94
N GLU A 155 -0.38 23.30 -7.60
CA GLU A 155 0.61 24.01 -8.43
C GLU A 155 -0.08 24.78 -9.55
N GLN A 156 -1.03 24.17 -10.24
CA GLN A 156 -1.81 24.82 -11.30
C GLN A 156 -2.64 25.99 -10.77
N PHE A 157 -3.28 25.86 -9.61
CA PHE A 157 -4.03 26.95 -8.99
C PHE A 157 -3.12 28.11 -8.60
N ASN A 158 -1.97 27.83 -7.98
CA ASN A 158 -1.01 28.85 -7.57
C ASN A 158 -0.38 29.59 -8.76
N ALA A 159 -0.22 28.93 -9.91
CA ALA A 159 0.29 29.55 -11.14
C ALA A 159 -0.71 30.50 -11.83
N GLN A 160 -1.97 30.54 -11.37
CA GLN A 160 -3.00 31.47 -11.88
C GLN A 160 -3.00 32.81 -11.14
N ALA A 161 -2.32 32.91 -10.00
CA ALA A 161 -2.20 34.11 -9.18
C ALA A 161 -1.07 35.03 -9.65
#